data_AF-A0A2H6FK35-F1
#
_entry.id   AF-A0A2H6FK35-F1
#
_cell.length_a   1.000
_cell.length_b   1.000
_cell.length_c   1.000
_cell.angle_alpha   90.00
_cell.angle_beta   90.00
_cell.angle_gamma   90.00
#
_symmetry.space_group_name_H-M   'P 1'
#
loop_
_entity.id
_entity.type
_entity.pdbx_description
1 polymer ?
#
loop_
_entity_poly.entity_id
_entity_poly.type
_entity_poly.pdbx_seq_one_letter_code
_entity_poly.pdbx_strand_id
1 'polypeptide(L)' 'MECISKVNLQKCNCSYASCSRRGKCCECLHYHRRLGELPACVFHEDYERSYDRSVENFIRMVGSMGMRTS' A
#
# COMPACT_ATOMS: atom_id res chain seq x y z
N MET A 1 -13.93 13.12 -9.45
CA MET A 1 -12.59 13.72 -9.49
C MET A 1 -11.79 13.06 -10.60
N GLU A 2 -11.03 13.84 -11.36
CA GLU A 2 -10.10 13.30 -12.35
C GLU A 2 -8.98 12.51 -11.66
N CYS A 3 -8.58 11.36 -12.23
CA CYS A 3 -7.58 10.49 -11.63
C CYS A 3 -6.16 10.89 -12.03
N ILE A 4 -5.31 11.20 -11.05
CA ILE A 4 -3.88 11.53 -11.25
C ILE A 4 -2.97 10.28 -11.34
N SER A 5 -3.44 9.23 -12.01
CA SER A 5 -2.81 7.89 -12.00
C SER A 5 -1.33 7.90 -12.39
N LYS A 6 -0.94 8.73 -13.37
CA LYS A 6 0.45 8.90 -13.81
C LYS A 6 1.38 9.36 -12.68
N VAL A 7 0.91 10.27 -11.82
CA VAL A 7 1.66 10.77 -10.66
C VAL A 7 1.71 9.71 -9.57
N ASN A 8 0.60 9.04 -9.30
CA ASN A 8 0.51 7.99 -8.28
C ASN A 8 1.39 6.78 -8.62
N LEU A 9 1.55 6.45 -9.91
CA LEU A 9 2.38 5.34 -10.36
C LEU A 9 3.84 5.49 -9.90
N GLN A 10 4.36 6.72 -9.85
CA GLN A 10 5.72 7.01 -9.39
C GLN A 10 5.91 6.79 -7.89
N LYS A 11 4.82 6.76 -7.11
CA LYS A 11 4.82 6.54 -5.66
C LYS A 11 4.37 5.14 -5.26
N CYS A 12 4.00 4.30 -6.23
CA CYS A 12 3.47 2.98 -5.97
C CYS A 12 4.60 1.98 -5.81
N ASN A 13 4.75 1.42 -4.62
CA ASN A 13 5.74 0.40 -4.27
C ASN A 13 5.18 -1.03 -4.29
N CYS A 14 3.97 -1.24 -4.85
CA CYS A 14 3.33 -2.57 -4.89
C CYS A 14 4.27 -3.63 -5.47
N SER A 15 4.65 -4.64 -4.69
CA SER A 15 5.63 -5.67 -5.11
C SER A 15 5.12 -6.54 -6.27
N TYR A 16 3.81 -6.57 -6.52
CA TYR A 16 3.22 -7.38 -7.60
C TYR A 16 3.38 -6.71 -8.97
N ALA A 17 4.35 -7.18 -9.76
CA ALA A 17 4.75 -6.59 -11.04
C ALA A 17 3.60 -6.47 -12.06
N SER A 18 2.72 -7.45 -12.12
CA SER A 18 1.57 -7.52 -13.03
C SER A 18 0.29 -6.89 -12.47
N CYS A 19 0.37 -6.09 -11.40
CA CYS A 19 -0.80 -5.46 -10.80
C CYS A 19 -1.46 -4.43 -11.73
N SER A 20 -2.66 -4.76 -12.21
CA SER A 20 -3.47 -3.90 -13.09
C SER A 20 -4.01 -2.61 -12.43
N ARG A 21 -3.87 -2.49 -11.10
CA ARG A 21 -4.36 -1.37 -10.28
C ARG A 21 -3.25 -0.38 -9.89
N ARG A 22 -2.00 -0.61 -10.31
CA ARG A 22 -0.87 0.31 -10.01
C ARG A 22 -1.20 1.74 -10.47
N GLY A 23 -0.99 2.71 -9.59
CA GLY A 23 -1.34 4.12 -9.80
C GLY A 23 -2.84 4.46 -9.70
N LYS A 24 -3.75 3.47 -9.68
CA LYS A 24 -5.20 3.67 -9.55
C LYS A 24 -5.64 3.51 -8.09
N CYS A 25 -5.30 4.49 -7.24
CA CYS A 25 -5.42 4.36 -5.78
C CYS A 25 -6.85 4.03 -5.29
N CYS A 26 -7.90 4.58 -5.91
CA CYS A 26 -9.28 4.24 -5.53
C CYS A 26 -9.59 2.75 -5.76
N GLU A 27 -9.24 2.21 -6.93
CA GLU A 27 -9.42 0.79 -7.24
C GLU A 27 -8.55 -0.10 -6.34
N CYS A 28 -7.30 0.32 -6.08
CA CYS A 28 -6.38 -0.37 -5.19
C CYS A 28 -6.93 -0.46 -3.76
N LEU A 29 -7.43 0.66 -3.22
CA LEU A 29 -8.02 0.74 -1.88
C LEU A 29 -9.25 -0.15 -1.76
N HIS A 30 -10.19 -0.10 -2.70
CA HIS A 30 -11.37 -0.97 -2.68
C HIS A 30 -11.00 -2.45 -2.76
N TYR A 31 -10.00 -2.79 -3.58
CA TYR A 31 -9.54 -4.17 -3.75
C TYR A 31 -8.88 -4.75 -2.49
N HIS A 32 -8.01 -3.99 -1.81
CA HIS A 32 -7.37 -4.49 -0.59
C HIS A 32 -8.32 -4.45 0.61
N ARG A 33 -9.15 -3.41 0.73
CA ARG A 33 -10.14 -3.31 1.82
C ARG A 33 -11.10 -4.50 1.86
N ARG A 34 -11.57 -5.00 0.71
CA ARG A 34 -12.46 -6.18 0.65
C ARG A 34 -11.77 -7.48 1.08
N LEU A 35 -10.43 -7.51 1.09
CA LEU A 35 -9.61 -8.64 1.52
C LEU A 35 -9.15 -8.50 2.98
N GLY A 36 -9.52 -7.42 3.68
CA GLY A 36 -8.98 -7.11 5.01
C GLY A 36 -7.54 -6.60 4.98
N GLU A 37 -7.07 -6.14 3.82
CA GLU A 37 -5.70 -5.68 3.60
C GLU A 37 -5.62 -4.16 3.43
N LEU A 38 -4.40 -3.64 3.50
CA LEU A 38 -4.05 -2.27 3.16
C LEU A 38 -3.29 -2.19 1.82
N PRO A 39 -3.40 -1.08 1.06
CA PRO A 39 -2.60 -0.89 -0.14
C PRO A 39 -1.10 -0.86 0.16
N ALA A 40 -0.29 -1.41 -0.74
CA ALA A 40 1.18 -1.40 -0.65
C ALA A 40 1.80 -0.03 -0.28
N CYS A 41 1.20 1.06 -0.76
CA CYS A 41 1.72 2.42 -0.58
C CYS A 41 1.77 2.91 0.87
N VAL A 42 1.13 2.20 1.82
CA VAL A 42 1.25 2.53 3.25
C VAL A 42 2.37 1.75 3.93
N PHE A 43 2.99 0.79 3.25
CA PHE A 43 4.08 -0.02 3.77
C PHE A 43 5.44 0.50 3.31
N HIS A 44 6.45 0.34 4.16
CA HIS A 44 7.85 0.45 3.77
C HIS A 44 8.24 -0.69 2.84
N GLU A 45 9.27 -0.47 2.02
CA GLU A 45 9.65 -1.39 0.95
C GLU A 45 10.00 -2.80 1.47
N ASP A 46 10.73 -2.89 2.59
CA ASP A 46 11.08 -4.13 3.27
C ASP A 46 9.86 -4.91 3.75
N TYR A 47 8.83 -4.22 4.25
CA TYR A 47 7.57 -4.85 4.66
C TYR A 47 6.71 -5.27 3.47
N GLU A 48 6.58 -4.43 2.43
CA GLU A 48 5.79 -4.73 1.22
C GLU A 48 6.40 -5.86 0.38
N ARG A 49 7.72 -6.10 0.45
CA ARG A 49 8.40 -7.24 -0.17
C ARG A 49 7.97 -8.59 0.40
N SER A 50 7.42 -8.63 1.62
CA SER A 50 6.87 -9.85 2.22
C SER A 50 5.51 -10.27 1.67
N TYR A 51 4.86 -9.39 0.90
CA TYR A 51 3.48 -9.53 0.40
C TYR A 51 2.39 -9.60 1.49
N ASP A 52 2.75 -9.58 2.77
CA ASP A 52 1.82 -9.51 3.89
C ASP A 52 1.25 -8.09 4.02
N ARG A 53 0.06 -7.88 3.44
CA ARG A 53 -0.65 -6.58 3.48
C ARG A 53 -1.71 -6.50 4.57
N SER A 54 -1.59 -7.36 5.60
CA SER A 54 -2.49 -7.35 6.74
C SER A 54 -2.38 -6.07 7.58
N VAL A 55 -3.44 -5.77 8.33
CA VAL A 55 -3.43 -4.66 9.29
C VAL A 55 -2.42 -4.94 10.41
N GLU A 56 -2.27 -6.20 10.82
CA GLU A 56 -1.30 -6.65 11.80
C GLU A 56 0.13 -6.33 11.37
N ASN A 57 0.49 -6.60 10.11
CA ASN A 57 1.82 -6.26 9.59
C ASN A 57 2.04 -4.75 9.54
N PHE A 58 1.01 -3.98 9.18
CA PHE A 58 1.08 -2.51 9.20
C PHE A 58 1.34 -1.98 10.61
N ILE A 59 0.64 -2.49 11.62
CA ILE A 59 0.84 -2.11 13.03
C ILE A 59 2.25 -2.46 13.49
N ARG A 60 2.76 -3.66 13.15
CA ARG A 60 4.13 -4.07 13.45
C ARG A 60 5.15 -3.13 12.81
N MET A 61 4.97 -2.80 11.54
CA MET A 61 5.83 -1.87 10.82
C MET A 61 5.89 -0.51 11.54
N VAL A 62 4.73 0.12 11.79
CA VAL A 62 4.67 1.42 12.46
C VAL A 62 5.26 1.35 13.88
N GLY A 63 4.96 0.28 14.62
CA GLY A 63 5.51 0.05 15.96
C GLY A 63 7.03 -0.06 15.98
N SER A 64 7.61 -0.74 14.99
CA SER A 64 9.07 -0.90 14.86
C SER A 64 9.80 0.42 14.55
N MET A 65 9.12 1.37 13.92
CA MET A 65 9.70 2.64 13.49
C MET A 65 9.53 3.77 14.51
N GLY A 66 8.87 3.49 15.63
CA GLY A 66 8.37 4.49 16.57
C GLY A 66 7.17 5.23 15.97
N MET A 67 6.07 5.30 16.72
CA MET A 67 4.88 6.04 16.31
C MET A 67 5.24 7.52 16.13
N ARG A 68 5.43 7.96 14.88
CA ARG A 68 5.53 9.39 14.56
C ARG A 68 4.12 9.98 14.60
N THR A 69 3.69 10.38 15.78
CA THR A 69 2.59 11.32 15.97
C THR A 69 3.11 12.69 15.54
N SER A 70 3.09 12.95 14.22
CA SER A 70 3.18 14.34 13.74
C SER A 70 1.94 15.09 14.17
#